data_AF-A8EYP2-F1
#
_entry.id   AF-A8EYP2-F1
#
_cell.length_a   1.000
_cell.length_b   1.000
_cell.length_c   1.000
_cell.angle_alpha   90.00
_cell.angle_beta   90.00
_cell.angle_gamma   90.00
#
_symmetry.space_group_name_H-M   'P 1'
#
loop_
_entity.id
_entity.type
_entity.pdbx_description
1 polymer ?
#
loop_
_entity_poly.entity_id
_entity_poly.type
_entity_poly.pdbx_seq_one_letter_code
_entity_poly.pdbx_strand_id
1 'polypeptide(L)'
;MKINGNKAGIWHDFSTGNGGDLFTLVQRETNCDFVEAKKYLQDMVGISSTNKSKDIAVNLAANKNQQIKTPAAQGDKIVKIKRAEILYEKSDALKYVMPSHVAKRYLSEHCEIKEVLTRYQLSFDLSTNMMWDSHSKQYYPVLIAFARNKDGNITAGQSIYLNKDTNNKADIDVNKRSFGRIRGSFVEINKNNEQQNVQISKDGSNSTNNVTIIAEGLETALSIVEAGIKGKILCSLGVSNIRNYKPLKGERIIIAADNDAKEAVSVYTIIKAQDELISKGAAVAIIY
;
A
#
# COMPACT_ATOMS: atom_id res chain seq x y z
N MET A 1 21.70 23.90 -19.32
CA MET A 1 22.04 23.81 -17.88
C MET A 1 21.31 22.59 -17.29
N LYS A 2 22.02 21.59 -16.75
CA LYS A 2 21.42 20.42 -16.11
C LYS A 2 21.43 20.65 -14.60
N ILE A 3 20.25 20.74 -13.99
CA ILE A 3 20.09 20.83 -12.53
C ILE A 3 19.97 19.39 -12.01
N ASN A 4 20.88 18.98 -11.13
CA ASN A 4 20.98 17.62 -10.59
C ASN A 4 20.97 17.64 -9.06
N GLY A 5 20.61 16.51 -8.43
CA GLY A 5 20.62 16.34 -6.97
C GLY A 5 19.23 16.28 -6.34
N ASN A 6 19.19 15.95 -5.05
CA ASN A 6 17.99 15.56 -4.31
C ASN A 6 16.98 16.71 -4.14
N LYS A 7 17.44 17.96 -4.36
CA LYS A 7 16.67 19.20 -4.27
C LYS A 7 16.46 19.87 -5.64
N ALA A 8 16.79 19.19 -6.74
CA ALA A 8 16.60 19.73 -8.08
C ALA A 8 15.11 20.01 -8.36
N GLY A 9 14.80 21.23 -8.79
CA GLY A 9 13.44 21.66 -9.08
C GLY A 9 12.59 22.03 -7.84
N ILE A 10 13.22 22.19 -6.68
CA ILE A 10 12.57 22.58 -5.42
C ILE A 10 13.10 23.95 -4.98
N TRP A 11 12.22 24.83 -4.52
CA TRP A 11 12.57 26.09 -3.87
C TRP A 11 12.44 25.97 -2.36
N HIS A 12 13.21 26.79 -1.64
CA HIS A 12 13.18 26.86 -0.18
C HIS A 12 13.48 28.29 0.29
N ASP A 13 12.65 28.79 1.19
CA ASP A 13 12.80 30.07 1.87
C ASP A 13 13.33 29.83 3.28
N PHE A 14 14.55 30.28 3.53
CA PHE A 14 15.24 30.09 4.81
C PHE A 14 14.73 31.00 5.93
N SER A 15 13.99 32.07 5.60
CA SER A 15 13.42 32.98 6.59
C SER A 15 12.11 32.43 7.17
N THR A 16 11.29 31.79 6.33
CA THR A 16 9.99 31.26 6.73
C THR A 16 9.98 29.73 6.91
N GLY A 17 11.03 29.03 6.46
CA GLY A 17 11.11 27.57 6.46
C GLY A 17 10.22 26.89 5.40
N ASN A 18 9.58 27.68 4.54
CA ASN A 18 8.68 27.17 3.51
C ASN A 18 9.46 26.69 2.28
N GLY A 19 8.91 25.72 1.55
CA GLY A 19 9.49 25.26 0.30
C GLY A 19 8.55 24.34 -0.46
N GLY A 20 8.92 24.03 -1.70
CA GLY A 20 8.10 23.18 -2.57
C GLY A 20 8.58 23.20 -4.01
N ASP A 21 7.74 22.76 -4.94
CA ASP A 21 8.05 22.77 -6.37
C ASP A 21 7.69 24.11 -7.04
N LEU A 22 7.94 24.21 -8.35
CA LEU A 22 7.66 25.42 -9.13
C LEU A 22 6.18 25.85 -9.08
N PHE A 23 5.22 24.92 -8.96
CA PHE A 23 3.81 25.28 -8.86
C PHE A 23 3.53 25.94 -7.52
N THR A 24 4.03 25.36 -6.42
CA THR A 24 3.88 25.96 -5.09
C THR A 24 4.56 27.32 -4.97
N LEU A 25 5.64 27.57 -5.72
CA LEU A 25 6.28 28.88 -5.79
C LEU A 25 5.33 29.91 -6.40
N VAL A 26 4.73 29.59 -7.56
CA VAL A 26 3.78 30.48 -8.24
C VAL A 26 2.58 30.76 -7.34
N GLN A 27 1.99 29.72 -6.75
CA GLN A 27 0.87 29.88 -5.83
C GLN A 27 1.19 30.82 -4.66
N ARG A 28 2.43 30.76 -4.13
CA ARG A 28 2.88 31.66 -3.05
C ARG A 28 3.03 33.11 -3.52
N GLU A 29 3.73 33.33 -4.62
CA GLU A 29 4.07 34.68 -5.08
C GLU A 29 2.88 35.41 -5.71
N THR A 30 1.97 34.68 -6.35
CA THR A 30 0.81 35.28 -7.03
C THR A 30 -0.51 35.05 -6.28
N ASN A 31 -0.46 34.43 -5.09
CA ASN A 31 -1.61 34.11 -4.26
C ASN A 31 -2.78 33.49 -5.05
N CYS A 32 -2.48 32.49 -5.87
CA CYS A 32 -3.43 31.84 -6.77
C CYS A 32 -3.58 30.34 -6.49
N ASP A 33 -4.63 29.73 -7.05
CA ASP A 33 -4.83 28.29 -6.91
C ASP A 33 -3.94 27.47 -7.87
N PHE A 34 -3.99 26.14 -7.75
CA PHE A 34 -3.14 25.27 -8.57
C PHE A 34 -3.48 25.34 -10.07
N VAL A 35 -4.74 25.56 -10.43
CA VAL A 35 -5.20 25.61 -11.82
C VAL A 35 -4.66 26.88 -12.48
N GLU A 36 -4.72 27.99 -11.76
CA GLU A 36 -4.17 29.27 -12.18
C GLU A 36 -2.64 29.22 -12.27
N ALA A 37 -1.97 28.64 -11.27
CA ALA A 37 -0.52 28.43 -11.28
C ALA A 37 -0.06 27.56 -12.46
N LYS A 38 -0.80 26.49 -12.77
CA LYS A 38 -0.53 25.63 -13.93
C LYS A 38 -0.70 26.41 -15.23
N LYS A 39 -1.77 27.17 -15.38
CA LYS A 39 -2.03 27.97 -16.59
C LYS A 39 -0.92 29.01 -16.80
N TYR A 40 -0.55 29.73 -15.74
CA TYR A 40 0.56 30.68 -15.75
C TYR A 40 1.87 30.06 -16.24
N LEU A 41 2.22 28.87 -15.74
CA LEU A 41 3.42 28.16 -16.16
C LEU A 41 3.32 27.64 -17.60
N GLN A 42 2.15 27.17 -18.04
CA GLN A 42 1.91 26.74 -19.42
C GLN A 42 2.10 27.87 -20.43
N ASP A 43 1.57 29.05 -20.11
CA ASP A 43 1.73 30.26 -20.91
C ASP A 43 3.21 30.70 -20.94
N MET A 44 3.89 30.65 -19.79
CA MET A 44 5.32 31.00 -19.67
C MET A 44 6.24 30.11 -20.53
N VAL A 45 5.92 28.82 -20.70
CA VAL A 45 6.71 27.90 -21.52
C VAL A 45 6.20 27.76 -22.96
N GLY A 46 5.23 28.58 -23.38
CA GLY A 46 4.73 28.63 -24.75
C GLY A 46 3.91 27.40 -25.18
N ILE A 47 3.33 26.65 -24.23
CA ILE A 47 2.42 25.54 -24.54
C ILE A 47 1.01 26.12 -24.72
N SER A 48 0.75 26.75 -25.86
CA SER A 48 -0.59 27.27 -26.18
C SER A 48 -1.54 26.12 -26.54
N SER A 49 -2.73 26.10 -25.95
CA SER A 49 -3.86 25.28 -26.43
C SER A 49 -4.33 25.80 -27.79
N THR A 50 -3.64 25.41 -28.86
CA THR A 50 -4.11 25.59 -30.23
C THR A 50 -4.38 24.22 -30.85
N ASN A 51 -5.52 24.14 -31.52
CA ASN A 51 -6.15 22.96 -32.12
C ASN A 51 -5.26 22.22 -33.14
N LYS A 52 -4.21 21.51 -32.70
CA LYS A 52 -3.48 20.49 -33.48
C LYS A 52 -4.00 19.07 -33.19
N SER A 53 -5.27 18.95 -32.84
CA SER A 53 -5.89 17.72 -32.34
C SER A 53 -6.31 16.73 -33.44
N LYS A 54 -6.21 17.08 -34.73
CA LYS A 54 -6.65 16.18 -35.83
C LYS A 54 -5.50 15.42 -36.52
N ASP A 55 -4.30 15.98 -36.62
CA ASP A 55 -3.19 15.28 -37.32
C ASP A 55 -2.40 14.31 -36.43
N ILE A 56 -2.47 14.47 -35.10
CA ILE A 56 -1.84 13.55 -34.15
C ILE A 56 -2.67 12.23 -34.05
N ALA A 57 -3.98 12.31 -34.24
CA ALA A 57 -4.89 11.17 -34.11
C ALA A 57 -4.73 10.12 -35.23
N VAL A 58 -4.34 10.54 -36.45
CA VAL A 58 -4.21 9.61 -37.60
C VAL A 58 -2.91 8.79 -37.52
N ASN A 59 -1.83 9.36 -36.99
CA ASN A 59 -0.56 8.64 -36.80
C ASN A 59 -0.56 7.68 -35.58
N LEU A 60 -1.50 7.82 -34.64
CA LEU A 60 -1.66 6.94 -33.49
C LEU A 60 -2.40 5.62 -33.83
N ALA A 61 -3.16 5.58 -34.93
CA ALA A 61 -3.91 4.38 -35.33
C ALA A 61 -3.05 3.35 -36.07
N ALA A 62 -2.04 3.78 -36.82
CA ALA A 62 -1.19 2.89 -37.63
C ALA A 62 -0.08 2.17 -36.82
N ASN A 63 0.30 2.68 -35.65
CA ASN A 63 1.38 2.12 -34.81
C ASN A 63 0.88 1.13 -33.73
N LYS A 64 -0.29 0.51 -33.88
CA LYS A 64 -0.81 -0.49 -32.94
C LYS A 64 -0.18 -1.89 -33.05
N ASN A 65 0.62 -2.17 -34.08
CA ASN A 65 1.16 -3.51 -34.31
C ASN A 65 2.63 -3.75 -33.91
N GLN A 66 3.29 -2.79 -33.23
CA GLN A 66 4.62 -3.02 -32.65
C GLN A 66 4.76 -2.35 -31.28
N GLN A 67 4.13 -2.91 -30.25
CA GLN A 67 4.37 -2.48 -28.86
C GLN A 67 5.71 -3.02 -28.34
N ILE A 68 6.76 -2.23 -28.56
CA ILE A 68 7.95 -2.21 -27.72
C ILE A 68 7.58 -1.48 -26.41
N LYS A 69 7.80 -2.14 -25.26
CA LYS A 69 7.50 -1.61 -23.91
C LYS A 69 8.18 -0.26 -23.69
N THR A 70 7.38 0.78 -23.47
CA THR A 70 7.82 2.18 -23.43
C THR A 70 8.38 2.60 -22.04
N PRO A 71 9.41 3.48 -21.96
CA PRO A 71 10.03 3.96 -20.70
C PRO A 71 9.12 4.71 -19.71
N ALA A 72 8.04 5.36 -20.18
CA ALA A 72 7.16 6.18 -19.34
C ALA A 72 6.44 5.38 -18.24
N ALA A 73 5.99 4.15 -18.55
CA ALA A 73 5.29 3.28 -17.60
C ALA A 73 6.20 2.78 -16.45
N GLN A 74 7.52 2.83 -16.65
CA GLN A 74 8.49 2.51 -15.59
C GLN A 74 8.73 3.71 -14.67
N GLY A 75 8.74 4.93 -15.22
CA GLY A 75 8.83 6.17 -14.44
C GLY A 75 7.68 6.33 -13.44
N ASP A 76 6.43 6.12 -13.87
CA ASP A 76 5.25 6.22 -13.00
C ASP A 76 5.28 5.24 -11.82
N LYS A 77 5.82 4.04 -12.04
CA LYS A 77 5.95 3.02 -10.99
C LYS A 77 6.96 3.44 -9.93
N ILE A 78 8.09 4.02 -10.36
CA ILE A 78 9.14 4.50 -9.46
C ILE A 78 8.59 5.63 -8.58
N VAL A 79 7.85 6.58 -9.17
CA VAL A 79 7.23 7.69 -8.41
C VAL A 79 6.24 7.17 -7.36
N LYS A 80 5.38 6.20 -7.72
CA LYS A 80 4.43 5.59 -6.79
C LYS A 80 5.12 4.89 -5.62
N ILE A 81 6.19 4.13 -5.90
CA ILE A 81 6.99 3.46 -4.86
C ILE A 81 7.65 4.51 -3.96
N LYS A 82 8.24 5.56 -4.54
CA LYS A 82 8.92 6.60 -3.75
C LYS A 82 7.97 7.34 -2.82
N ARG A 83 6.73 7.59 -3.25
CA ARG A 83 5.68 8.15 -2.38
C ARG A 83 5.34 7.23 -1.21
N ALA A 84 5.30 5.91 -1.42
CA ALA A 84 5.07 4.95 -0.35
C ALA A 84 6.23 4.94 0.67
N GLU A 85 7.48 5.02 0.21
CA GLU A 85 8.67 5.13 1.08
C GLU A 85 8.64 6.42 1.92
N ILE A 86 8.38 7.57 1.29
CA ILE A 86 8.28 8.85 1.99
C ILE A 86 7.15 8.83 3.04
N LEU A 87 6.01 8.21 2.71
CA LEU A 87 4.92 8.09 3.67
C LEU A 87 5.32 7.18 4.83
N TYR A 88 6.04 6.09 4.59
CA TYR A 88 6.56 5.21 5.64
C TYR A 88 7.49 5.97 6.59
N GLU A 89 8.44 6.73 6.06
CA GLU A 89 9.39 7.55 6.85
C GLU A 89 8.70 8.63 7.69
N LYS A 90 7.56 9.16 7.22
CA LYS A 90 6.79 10.22 7.89
C LYS A 90 5.71 9.71 8.84
N SER A 91 5.50 8.40 8.93
CA SER A 91 4.41 7.81 9.72
C SER A 91 4.93 7.23 11.03
N ASP A 92 4.12 7.35 12.08
CA ASP A 92 4.45 6.82 13.39
C ASP A 92 4.11 5.34 13.47
N ALA A 93 5.07 4.51 13.87
CA ALA A 93 4.83 3.07 14.02
C ALA A 93 3.78 2.82 15.10
N LEU A 94 2.70 2.11 14.75
CA LEU A 94 1.55 1.87 15.61
C LEU A 94 1.97 1.17 16.92
N LYS A 95 3.03 0.36 16.87
CA LYS A 95 3.66 -0.30 18.02
C LYS A 95 3.93 0.66 19.19
N TYR A 96 4.39 1.88 18.93
CA TYR A 96 4.82 2.85 19.96
C TYR A 96 3.78 3.91 20.32
N VAL A 97 2.67 3.93 19.60
CA VAL A 97 1.61 4.92 19.81
C VAL A 97 0.79 4.56 21.07
N MET A 98 0.29 5.58 21.79
CA MET A 98 -0.50 5.37 23.02
C MET A 98 -1.78 4.55 22.77
N PRO A 99 -2.24 3.71 23.71
CA PRO A 99 -3.48 2.94 23.57
C PRO A 99 -4.73 3.77 23.28
N SER A 100 -4.76 5.04 23.72
CA SER A 100 -5.85 5.99 23.47
C SER A 100 -5.91 6.52 22.03
N HIS A 101 -4.90 6.27 21.20
CA HIS A 101 -4.87 6.76 19.84
C HIS A 101 -5.94 6.11 18.96
N VAL A 102 -6.61 6.91 18.13
CA VAL A 102 -7.72 6.52 17.24
C VAL A 102 -7.47 5.21 16.48
N ALA A 103 -6.29 5.03 15.88
CA ALA A 103 -5.96 3.77 15.19
C ALA A 103 -5.93 2.52 16.09
N LYS A 104 -5.46 2.62 17.34
CA LYS A 104 -5.50 1.50 18.31
C LYS A 104 -6.91 1.28 18.85
N ARG A 105 -7.63 2.36 19.10
CA ARG A 105 -9.04 2.36 19.51
C ARG A 105 -9.93 1.71 18.44
N TYR A 106 -9.72 2.03 17.17
CA TYR A 106 -10.37 1.37 16.03
C TYR A 106 -10.18 -0.16 16.08
N LEU A 107 -8.93 -0.62 16.15
CA LEU A 107 -8.63 -2.05 16.16
C LEU A 107 -9.21 -2.76 17.40
N SER A 108 -9.14 -2.15 18.57
CA SER A 108 -9.59 -2.77 19.82
C SER A 108 -11.11 -2.73 20.05
N GLU A 109 -11.77 -1.65 19.65
CA GLU A 109 -13.21 -1.45 19.87
C GLU A 109 -14.06 -1.99 18.72
N HIS A 110 -13.60 -1.82 17.47
CA HIS A 110 -14.39 -2.14 16.28
C HIS A 110 -13.94 -3.40 15.55
N CYS A 111 -12.69 -3.84 15.76
CA CYS A 111 -12.17 -5.10 15.21
C CYS A 111 -11.90 -6.16 16.29
N GLU A 112 -12.17 -5.83 17.56
CA GLU A 112 -11.94 -6.70 18.72
C GLU A 112 -10.50 -7.23 18.87
N ILE A 113 -9.51 -6.53 18.31
CA ILE A 113 -8.09 -6.87 18.40
C ILE A 113 -7.50 -6.25 19.67
N LYS A 114 -7.24 -7.03 20.71
CA LYS A 114 -6.85 -6.52 22.04
C LYS A 114 -5.46 -7.01 22.44
N GLU A 115 -5.23 -8.31 22.46
CA GLU A 115 -3.99 -8.94 22.93
C GLU A 115 -2.80 -8.61 22.01
N VAL A 116 -3.00 -8.60 20.69
CA VAL A 116 -1.93 -8.29 19.75
C VAL A 116 -1.43 -6.85 19.90
N LEU A 117 -2.31 -5.92 20.29
CA LEU A 117 -1.97 -4.51 20.47
C LEU A 117 -1.10 -4.26 21.72
N THR A 118 -1.17 -5.12 22.73
CA THR A 118 -0.49 -4.93 24.02
C THR A 118 0.85 -5.65 24.10
N ARG A 119 1.04 -6.75 23.38
CA ARG A 119 2.23 -7.62 23.51
C ARG A 119 3.46 -7.18 22.72
N TYR A 120 3.49 -5.97 22.15
CA TYR A 120 4.55 -5.50 21.23
C TYR A 120 4.80 -6.43 20.01
N GLN A 121 3.82 -7.28 19.68
CA GLN A 121 3.87 -8.27 18.59
C GLN A 121 3.49 -7.69 17.23
N LEU A 122 3.04 -6.43 17.19
CA LEU A 122 2.72 -5.74 15.96
C LEU A 122 3.96 -5.51 15.10
N SER A 123 3.81 -5.80 13.80
CA SER A 123 4.77 -5.41 12.78
C SER A 123 5.02 -3.90 12.77
N PHE A 124 6.27 -3.52 12.48
CA PHE A 124 6.65 -2.13 12.19
C PHE A 124 6.03 -1.58 10.91
N ASP A 125 5.46 -2.46 10.07
CA ASP A 125 4.76 -2.07 8.86
C ASP A 125 3.30 -1.62 9.12
N LEU A 126 2.87 -1.61 10.39
CA LEU A 126 1.64 -0.98 10.83
C LEU A 126 1.96 0.38 11.45
N SER A 127 1.38 1.44 10.90
CA SER A 127 1.66 2.82 11.29
C SER A 127 0.41 3.68 11.30
N THR A 128 0.56 4.92 11.75
CA THR A 128 -0.48 5.95 11.72
C THR A 128 0.08 7.28 11.21
N ASN A 129 -0.78 8.12 10.66
CA ASN A 129 -0.47 9.48 10.25
C ASN A 129 -1.77 10.32 10.18
N MET A 130 -1.65 11.61 9.87
CA MET A 130 -2.74 12.46 9.41
C MET A 130 -2.69 12.57 7.88
N MET A 131 -3.78 12.20 7.19
CA MET A 131 -3.86 12.29 5.73
C MET A 131 -4.97 13.23 5.28
N TRP A 132 -4.64 14.10 4.33
CA TRP A 132 -5.61 14.97 3.66
C TRP A 132 -6.56 14.12 2.80
N ASP A 133 -7.85 14.42 2.91
CA ASP A 133 -8.86 13.98 1.97
C ASP A 133 -9.34 15.16 1.13
N SER A 134 -9.20 15.06 -0.19
CA SER A 134 -9.56 16.15 -1.11
C SER A 134 -11.06 16.35 -1.25
N HIS A 135 -11.87 15.31 -1.02
CA HIS A 135 -13.31 15.40 -1.19
C HIS A 135 -13.97 16.15 -0.03
N SER A 136 -13.70 15.71 1.20
CA SER A 136 -14.18 16.36 2.43
C SER A 136 -13.34 17.56 2.88
N LYS A 137 -12.21 17.83 2.19
CA LYS A 137 -11.31 18.98 2.43
C LYS A 137 -10.83 19.07 3.88
N GLN A 138 -10.48 17.94 4.48
CA GLN A 138 -9.93 17.90 5.83
C GLN A 138 -8.91 16.76 6.02
N TYR A 139 -8.16 16.83 7.13
CA TYR A 139 -7.24 15.77 7.55
C TYR A 139 -7.96 14.75 8.42
N TYR A 140 -7.65 13.47 8.20
CA TYR A 140 -8.11 12.36 9.04
C TYR A 140 -6.93 11.61 9.65
N PRO A 141 -7.05 11.12 10.89
CA PRO A 141 -6.17 10.06 11.36
C PRO A 141 -6.36 8.82 10.48
N VAL A 142 -5.26 8.15 10.13
CA VAL A 142 -5.29 6.92 9.33
C VAL A 142 -4.57 5.78 10.03
N LEU A 143 -5.11 4.58 9.93
CA LEU A 143 -4.34 3.35 10.12
C LEU A 143 -3.72 2.95 8.78
N ILE A 144 -2.39 2.80 8.74
CA ILE A 144 -1.66 2.47 7.53
C ILE A 144 -1.01 1.10 7.67
N ALA A 145 -1.20 0.24 6.68
CA ALA A 145 -0.47 -1.02 6.54
C ALA A 145 0.43 -0.98 5.30
N PHE A 146 1.73 -1.04 5.52
CA PHE A 146 2.73 -1.00 4.46
C PHE A 146 3.10 -2.39 3.96
N ALA A 147 3.16 -2.53 2.65
CA ALA A 147 3.48 -3.79 1.99
C ALA A 147 4.92 -3.78 1.46
N ARG A 148 5.63 -4.88 1.74
CA ARG A 148 6.99 -5.12 1.28
C ARG A 148 7.01 -6.16 0.17
N ASN A 149 7.89 -5.96 -0.80
CA ASN A 149 8.16 -6.97 -1.82
C ASN A 149 9.04 -8.11 -1.26
N LYS A 150 9.33 -9.12 -2.08
CA LYS A 150 10.19 -10.26 -1.71
C LYS A 150 11.60 -9.88 -1.23
N ASP A 151 12.08 -8.69 -1.60
CA ASP A 151 13.42 -8.19 -1.26
C ASP A 151 13.37 -7.37 0.05
N GLY A 152 12.20 -7.27 0.69
CA GLY A 152 12.00 -6.52 1.94
C GLY A 152 11.77 -5.02 1.75
N ASN A 153 11.71 -4.52 0.51
CA ASN A 153 11.55 -3.10 0.22
C ASN A 153 10.07 -2.69 0.29
N ILE A 154 9.79 -1.53 0.89
CA ILE A 154 8.46 -0.90 0.89
C ILE A 154 8.13 -0.52 -0.55
N THR A 155 7.01 -1.01 -1.08
CA THR A 155 6.56 -0.61 -2.43
C THR A 155 5.15 -0.03 -2.45
N ALA A 156 4.38 -0.22 -1.37
CA ALA A 156 2.96 0.10 -1.31
C ALA A 156 2.43 0.10 0.11
N GLY A 157 1.14 0.40 0.23
CA GLY A 157 0.35 0.15 1.43
C GLY A 157 -1.11 0.45 1.20
N GLN A 158 -1.88 0.36 2.27
CA GLN A 158 -3.27 0.77 2.32
C GLN A 158 -3.52 1.61 3.57
N SER A 159 -4.23 2.72 3.39
CA SER A 159 -4.66 3.60 4.48
C SER A 159 -6.14 3.40 4.74
N ILE A 160 -6.51 3.18 5.99
CA ILE A 160 -7.88 3.19 6.50
C ILE A 160 -8.09 4.53 7.20
N TYR A 161 -8.94 5.38 6.65
CA TYR A 161 -9.31 6.68 7.19
C TYR A 161 -10.27 6.49 8.36
N LEU A 162 -9.98 7.14 9.48
CA LEU A 162 -10.69 6.97 10.74
C LEU A 162 -11.32 8.28 11.19
N ASN A 163 -12.47 8.18 11.86
CA ASN A 163 -13.13 9.29 12.51
C ASN A 163 -12.58 9.43 13.94
N LYS A 164 -12.11 10.63 14.27
CA LYS A 164 -11.49 10.92 15.57
C LYS A 164 -12.46 10.87 16.76
N ASP A 165 -13.75 11.09 16.52
CA ASP A 165 -14.77 11.21 17.56
C ASP A 165 -15.42 9.84 17.84
N THR A 166 -15.54 8.98 16.84
CA THR A 166 -16.17 7.65 16.97
C THR A 166 -15.18 6.49 17.03
N ASN A 167 -13.89 6.73 16.76
CA ASN A 167 -12.85 5.73 16.56
C ASN A 167 -13.16 4.70 15.46
N ASN A 168 -14.22 4.89 14.66
CA ASN A 168 -14.58 3.99 13.57
C ASN A 168 -13.98 4.50 12.24
N LYS A 169 -14.24 3.80 11.13
CA LYS A 169 -13.95 4.29 9.78
C LYS A 169 -14.60 5.66 9.56
N ALA A 170 -13.87 6.54 8.88
CA ALA A 170 -14.40 7.82 8.46
C ALA A 170 -15.60 7.62 7.53
N ASP A 171 -16.63 8.45 7.72
CA ASP A 171 -17.79 8.52 6.83
C ASP A 171 -17.43 9.37 5.60
N ILE A 172 -16.68 8.76 4.69
CA ILE A 172 -16.24 9.31 3.41
C ILE A 172 -16.39 8.25 2.33
N ASP A 173 -16.60 8.69 1.09
CA ASP A 173 -16.88 7.83 -0.08
C ASP A 173 -15.95 6.61 -0.19
N VAL A 174 -14.64 6.83 -0.04
CA VAL A 174 -13.65 5.76 0.01
C VAL A 174 -12.78 5.90 1.25
N ASN A 175 -13.10 5.13 2.29
CA ASN A 175 -12.37 5.13 3.56
C ASN A 175 -11.17 4.15 3.59
N LYS A 176 -11.03 3.24 2.63
CA LYS A 176 -9.83 2.40 2.45
C LYS A 176 -9.15 2.71 1.12
N ARG A 177 -7.90 3.19 1.15
CA ARG A 177 -7.18 3.65 -0.04
C ARG A 177 -5.83 2.98 -0.18
N SER A 178 -5.67 2.26 -1.29
CA SER A 178 -4.40 1.66 -1.67
C SER A 178 -3.48 2.68 -2.35
N PHE A 179 -2.19 2.62 -2.04
CA PHE A 179 -1.16 3.46 -2.64
C PHE A 179 0.09 2.67 -3.04
N GLY A 180 0.95 3.27 -3.85
CA GLY A 180 2.17 2.62 -4.34
C GLY A 180 1.89 1.52 -5.38
N ARG A 181 2.70 0.46 -5.34
CA ARG A 181 2.61 -0.74 -6.18
C ARG A 181 2.45 -1.99 -5.33
N ILE A 182 1.20 -2.43 -5.13
CA ILE A 182 0.84 -3.58 -4.29
C ILE A 182 1.27 -4.91 -4.93
N ARG A 183 1.21 -5.02 -6.26
CA ARG A 183 1.43 -6.31 -6.96
C ARG A 183 2.74 -6.99 -6.54
N GLY A 184 2.62 -8.14 -5.86
CA GLY A 184 3.74 -8.96 -5.39
C GLY A 184 4.36 -8.49 -4.06
N SER A 185 3.68 -7.58 -3.36
CA SER A 185 4.07 -7.07 -2.06
C SER A 185 2.98 -7.35 -1.04
N PHE A 186 3.38 -7.68 0.18
CA PHE A 186 2.48 -8.12 1.25
C PHE A 186 2.82 -7.41 2.55
N VAL A 187 1.82 -7.23 3.42
CA VAL A 187 2.04 -6.80 4.80
C VAL A 187 2.24 -8.07 5.63
N GLU A 188 3.36 -8.18 6.32
CA GLU A 188 3.60 -9.29 7.26
C GLU A 188 3.22 -8.83 8.67
N ILE A 189 2.22 -9.47 9.28
CA ILE A 189 1.61 -8.98 10.52
C ILE A 189 2.44 -9.35 11.75
N ASN A 190 2.98 -10.57 11.78
CA ASN A 190 3.64 -11.15 12.93
C ASN A 190 5.14 -11.38 12.68
N LYS A 191 5.84 -10.32 12.26
CA LYS A 191 7.29 -10.33 12.02
C LYS A 191 8.07 -10.36 13.36
N ASN A 192 7.89 -11.40 14.16
CA ASN A 192 8.67 -11.66 15.36
C ASN A 192 9.70 -12.75 15.11
N ASN A 193 10.94 -12.42 15.45
CA ASN A 193 12.20 -13.14 15.20
C ASN A 193 12.32 -14.52 15.88
N GLU A 194 11.29 -15.03 16.55
CA GLU A 194 11.35 -16.33 17.23
C GLU A 194 11.36 -17.51 16.25
N GLN A 195 10.85 -17.33 15.03
CA GLN A 195 10.97 -18.35 13.98
C GLN A 195 12.38 -18.44 13.37
N GLN A 196 13.27 -17.48 13.63
CA GLN A 196 14.66 -17.55 13.16
C GLN A 196 15.56 -18.40 14.06
N ASN A 197 15.10 -18.77 15.27
CA ASN A 197 15.84 -19.62 16.20
C ASN A 197 15.36 -21.08 16.21
N VAL A 198 14.71 -21.55 15.14
CA VAL A 198 14.56 -22.99 14.93
C VAL A 198 15.78 -23.45 14.15
N GLN A 199 16.75 -24.04 14.87
CA GLN A 199 17.89 -24.74 14.27
C GLN A 199 17.38 -25.63 13.14
N ILE A 200 17.93 -25.44 11.94
CA ILE A 200 17.78 -26.40 10.84
C ILE A 200 18.42 -27.70 11.34
N SER A 201 17.61 -28.67 11.76
CA SER A 201 18.10 -30.01 12.07
C SER A 201 18.82 -30.54 10.83
N LYS A 202 20.06 -31.02 10.97
CA LYS A 202 20.91 -31.55 9.89
C LYS A 202 20.34 -32.80 9.20
N ASP A 203 19.18 -33.27 9.65
CA ASP A 203 18.62 -34.58 9.32
C ASP A 203 17.37 -34.43 8.42
N GLY A 204 17.12 -33.24 7.86
CA GLY A 204 16.05 -33.00 6.88
C GLY A 204 14.61 -33.14 7.40
N SER A 205 14.41 -33.52 8.66
CA SER A 205 13.09 -33.69 9.29
C SER A 205 12.74 -32.54 10.24
N ASN A 206 12.98 -31.30 9.82
CA ASN A 206 12.42 -30.14 10.53
C ASN A 206 10.95 -29.95 10.17
N SER A 207 10.08 -30.77 10.77
CA SER A 207 8.63 -30.61 10.73
C SER A 207 8.16 -29.54 11.73
N THR A 208 8.73 -28.33 11.68
CA THR A 208 7.91 -27.17 12.05
C THR A 208 7.07 -26.88 10.82
N ASN A 209 5.83 -27.36 10.91
CA ASN A 209 4.76 -27.25 9.96
C ASN A 209 4.41 -25.75 9.68
N ASN A 210 5.33 -24.98 9.10
CA ASN A 210 5.16 -23.55 8.86
C ASN A 210 4.17 -23.34 7.72
N VAL A 211 2.92 -23.08 8.08
CA VAL A 211 1.86 -22.67 7.16
C VAL A 211 1.99 -21.16 6.92
N THR A 212 1.86 -20.76 5.65
CA THR A 212 1.64 -19.36 5.29
C THR A 212 0.15 -19.11 5.17
N ILE A 213 -0.37 -18.13 5.91
CA ILE A 213 -1.78 -17.75 5.88
C ILE A 213 -1.86 -16.39 5.20
N ILE A 214 -2.61 -16.30 4.10
CA ILE A 214 -2.79 -15.08 3.32
C ILE A 214 -4.24 -14.62 3.44
N ALA A 215 -4.46 -13.50 4.10
CA ALA A 215 -5.74 -12.82 4.16
C ALA A 215 -5.83 -11.71 3.11
N GLU A 216 -7.05 -11.38 2.68
CA GLU A 216 -7.30 -10.26 1.78
C GLU A 216 -7.05 -8.90 2.47
N GLY A 217 -7.75 -8.68 3.60
CA GLY A 217 -7.77 -7.44 4.35
C GLY A 217 -6.84 -7.43 5.56
N LEU A 218 -6.50 -6.24 6.03
CA LEU A 218 -5.70 -6.04 7.24
C LEU A 218 -6.44 -6.53 8.47
N GLU A 219 -7.74 -6.23 8.57
CA GLU A 219 -8.57 -6.61 9.72
C GLU A 219 -8.61 -8.14 9.87
N THR A 220 -8.92 -8.88 8.80
CA THR A 220 -8.92 -10.36 8.78
C THR A 220 -7.56 -10.93 9.18
N ALA A 221 -6.46 -10.36 8.67
CA ALA A 221 -5.11 -10.81 9.01
C ALA A 221 -4.80 -10.62 10.51
N LEU A 222 -5.22 -9.49 11.10
CA LEU A 222 -5.04 -9.22 12.52
C LEU A 222 -5.91 -10.14 13.39
N SER A 223 -7.15 -10.43 12.98
CA SER A 223 -8.03 -11.37 13.70
C SER A 223 -7.44 -12.78 13.79
N ILE A 224 -6.75 -13.25 12.74
CA ILE A 224 -6.05 -14.54 12.76
C ILE A 224 -4.93 -14.56 13.82
N VAL A 225 -4.18 -13.45 13.95
CA VAL A 225 -3.13 -13.33 14.99
C VAL A 225 -3.77 -13.24 16.38
N GLU A 226 -4.84 -12.47 16.54
CA GLU A 226 -5.57 -12.31 17.81
C GLU A 226 -6.12 -13.65 18.30
N ALA A 227 -6.59 -14.51 17.40
CA ALA A 227 -7.04 -15.86 17.71
C ALA A 227 -5.91 -16.83 18.13
N GLY A 228 -4.65 -16.38 18.13
CA GLY A 228 -3.49 -17.18 18.51
C GLY A 228 -3.04 -18.18 17.46
N ILE A 229 -3.51 -18.04 16.21
CA ILE A 229 -3.14 -18.93 15.11
C ILE A 229 -1.67 -18.69 14.75
N LYS A 230 -0.87 -19.76 14.75
CA LYS A 230 0.56 -19.71 14.46
C LYS A 230 0.82 -19.96 12.97
N GLY A 231 1.71 -19.17 12.38
CA GLY A 231 2.11 -19.29 10.98
C GLY A 231 2.72 -17.98 10.48
N LYS A 232 3.11 -17.95 9.22
CA LYS A 232 3.47 -16.69 8.55
C LYS A 232 2.19 -16.02 8.08
N ILE A 233 1.78 -14.93 8.72
CA ILE A 233 0.49 -14.28 8.44
C ILE A 233 0.72 -13.04 7.57
N LEU A 234 0.14 -13.09 6.37
CA LEU A 234 0.28 -12.06 5.34
C LEU A 234 -1.08 -11.43 5.03
N CYS A 235 -1.08 -10.12 4.83
CA CYS A 235 -2.19 -9.41 4.21
C CYS A 235 -1.82 -9.02 2.77
N SER A 236 -2.70 -9.34 1.83
CA SER A 236 -2.48 -9.11 0.40
C SER A 236 -2.92 -7.72 -0.09
N LEU A 237 -3.66 -6.96 0.74
CA LEU A 237 -4.22 -5.66 0.38
C LEU A 237 -5.13 -5.71 -0.86
N GLY A 238 -5.89 -6.80 -0.97
CA GLY A 238 -6.85 -7.06 -2.04
C GLY A 238 -6.68 -8.43 -2.69
N VAL A 239 -7.80 -9.11 -2.94
CA VAL A 239 -7.88 -10.48 -3.46
C VAL A 239 -7.02 -10.72 -4.69
N SER A 240 -6.98 -9.75 -5.61
CA SER A 240 -6.24 -9.86 -6.87
C SER A 240 -4.72 -9.98 -6.69
N ASN A 241 -4.19 -9.62 -5.51
CA ASN A 241 -2.77 -9.67 -5.21
C ASN A 241 -2.31 -11.04 -4.67
N ILE A 242 -3.20 -11.85 -4.09
CA ILE A 242 -2.89 -13.16 -3.50
C ILE A 242 -2.10 -14.04 -4.48
N ARG A 243 -2.57 -14.10 -5.73
CA ARG A 243 -1.92 -14.85 -6.81
C ARG A 243 -0.50 -14.39 -7.16
N ASN A 244 -0.06 -13.21 -6.71
CA ASN A 244 1.30 -12.72 -6.94
C ASN A 244 2.29 -13.15 -5.85
N TYR A 245 1.83 -13.87 -4.82
CA TYR A 245 2.74 -14.51 -3.88
C TYR A 245 3.65 -15.50 -4.62
N LYS A 246 4.90 -15.58 -4.16
CA LYS A 246 5.94 -16.44 -4.71
C LYS A 246 6.27 -17.51 -3.67
N PRO A 247 5.59 -18.66 -3.71
CA PRO A 247 5.79 -19.69 -2.72
C PRO A 247 7.09 -20.46 -2.94
N LEU A 248 7.58 -21.08 -1.87
CA LEU A 248 8.57 -22.15 -1.95
C LEU A 248 7.88 -23.43 -2.44
N LYS A 249 8.64 -24.31 -3.12
CA LYS A 249 8.12 -25.61 -3.55
C LYS A 249 7.74 -26.44 -2.32
N GLY A 250 6.50 -26.92 -2.28
CA GLY A 250 5.92 -27.66 -1.15
C GLY A 250 5.38 -26.77 -0.02
N GLU A 251 5.42 -25.44 -0.14
CA GLU A 251 4.88 -24.53 0.88
C GLU A 251 3.37 -24.76 1.05
N ARG A 252 2.93 -24.90 2.29
CA ARG A 252 1.50 -25.04 2.63
C ARG A 252 0.91 -23.65 2.86
N ILE A 253 -0.11 -23.31 2.07
CA ILE A 253 -0.75 -22.01 2.08
C ILE A 253 -2.23 -22.18 2.42
N ILE A 254 -2.70 -21.34 3.34
CA ILE A 254 -4.12 -21.14 3.60
C ILE A 254 -4.48 -19.75 3.09
N ILE A 255 -5.44 -19.67 2.19
CA ILE A 255 -6.07 -18.40 1.81
C ILE A 255 -7.28 -18.21 2.74
N ALA A 256 -7.21 -17.21 3.62
CA ALA A 256 -8.32 -16.79 4.47
C ALA A 256 -9.14 -15.75 3.71
N ALA A 257 -10.18 -16.22 3.05
CA ALA A 257 -11.11 -15.41 2.27
C ALA A 257 -12.18 -14.81 3.18
N ASP A 258 -12.67 -13.62 2.85
CA ASP A 258 -13.87 -13.09 3.49
C ASP A 258 -15.07 -13.95 3.04
N ASN A 259 -16.03 -14.20 3.95
CA ASN A 259 -17.24 -14.98 3.67
C ASN A 259 -18.26 -14.15 2.86
N ASP A 260 -17.87 -13.77 1.65
CA ASP A 260 -18.77 -13.16 0.68
C ASP A 260 -19.77 -14.22 0.19
N ALA A 261 -21.01 -13.81 -0.09
CA ALA A 261 -22.02 -14.69 -0.70
C ALA A 261 -21.44 -15.39 -1.94
N LYS A 262 -21.77 -16.68 -2.13
CA LYS A 262 -21.12 -17.65 -3.04
C LYS A 262 -21.00 -17.25 -4.53
N GLU A 263 -21.56 -16.12 -4.95
CA GLU A 263 -21.53 -15.62 -6.33
C GLU A 263 -20.74 -14.31 -6.52
N ALA A 264 -20.01 -13.86 -5.51
CA ALA A 264 -19.20 -12.64 -5.62
C ALA A 264 -17.98 -12.85 -6.56
N VAL A 265 -17.63 -11.80 -7.32
CA VAL A 265 -16.42 -11.75 -8.18
C VAL A 265 -15.13 -12.09 -7.41
N SER A 266 -15.13 -11.87 -6.09
CA SER A 266 -14.05 -12.24 -5.18
C SER A 266 -13.81 -13.76 -5.14
N VAL A 267 -14.86 -14.59 -5.10
CA VAL A 267 -14.76 -16.06 -5.04
C VAL A 267 -13.99 -16.62 -6.24
N TYR A 268 -14.36 -16.20 -7.45
CA TYR A 268 -13.66 -16.62 -8.67
C TYR A 268 -12.19 -16.17 -8.67
N THR A 269 -11.92 -14.97 -8.14
CA THR A 269 -10.54 -14.45 -8.05
C THR A 269 -9.69 -15.26 -7.07
N ILE A 270 -10.29 -15.73 -5.96
CA ILE A 270 -9.64 -16.59 -4.97
C ILE A 270 -9.31 -17.96 -5.56
N ILE A 271 -10.26 -18.60 -6.23
CA ILE A 271 -10.05 -19.92 -6.89
C ILE A 271 -8.92 -19.81 -7.90
N LYS A 272 -8.93 -18.77 -8.75
CA LYS A 272 -7.84 -18.54 -9.70
C LYS A 272 -6.49 -18.32 -8.99
N ALA A 273 -6.49 -17.61 -7.86
CA ALA A 273 -5.28 -17.43 -7.08
C ALA A 273 -4.77 -18.76 -6.50
N GLN A 274 -5.66 -19.65 -6.06
CA GLN A 274 -5.31 -21.00 -5.62
C GLN A 274 -4.63 -21.78 -6.75
N ASP A 275 -5.21 -21.83 -7.94
CA ASP A 275 -4.63 -22.54 -9.10
C ASP A 275 -3.26 -21.98 -9.51
N GLU A 276 -3.12 -20.64 -9.53
CA GLU A 276 -1.85 -19.97 -9.83
C GLU A 276 -0.77 -20.25 -8.76
N LEU A 277 -1.13 -20.52 -7.51
CA LEU A 277 -0.19 -20.87 -6.45
C LEU A 277 0.16 -22.37 -6.46
N ILE A 278 -0.81 -23.25 -6.74
CA ILE A 278 -0.58 -24.69 -6.91
C ILE A 278 0.36 -24.94 -8.09
N SER A 279 0.14 -24.27 -9.22
CA SER A 279 1.03 -24.37 -10.40
C SER A 279 2.46 -23.85 -10.14
N LYS A 280 2.67 -23.02 -9.11
CA LYS A 280 4.00 -22.62 -8.63
C LYS A 280 4.62 -23.59 -7.62
N GLY A 281 3.93 -24.69 -7.32
CA GLY A 281 4.42 -25.77 -6.47
C GLY A 281 4.00 -25.67 -4.99
N ALA A 282 3.02 -24.84 -4.63
CA ALA A 282 2.45 -24.81 -3.28
C ALA A 282 1.32 -25.84 -3.11
N ALA A 283 1.05 -26.23 -1.85
CA ALA A 283 -0.19 -26.90 -1.48
C ALA A 283 -1.13 -25.86 -0.86
N VAL A 284 -2.30 -25.64 -1.45
CA VAL A 284 -3.15 -24.48 -1.14
C VAL A 284 -4.56 -24.89 -0.74
N ALA A 285 -5.02 -24.42 0.41
CA ALA A 285 -6.41 -24.53 0.88
C ALA A 285 -7.06 -23.15 0.97
N ILE A 286 -8.39 -23.09 0.81
CA ILE A 286 -9.19 -21.88 1.01
C ILE A 286 -10.08 -22.11 2.22
N ILE A 287 -10.17 -21.10 3.08
CA ILE A 287 -11.09 -21.05 4.23
C ILE A 287 -11.91 -19.75 4.08
N TYR A 288 -13.21 -19.85 4.32
CA TYR A 288 -14.18 -18.73 4.34
C TYR A 288 -14.66 -18.48 5.76
#